data_AF-A0A9D7T1S4-F1
#
_entry.id   AF-A0A9D7T1S4-F1
#
_cell.length_a   1.000
_cell.length_b   1.000
_cell.length_c   1.000
_cell.angle_alpha   90.00
_cell.angle_beta   90.00
_cell.angle_gamma   90.00
#
_symmetry.space_group_name_H-M   'P 1'
#
loop_
_entity.id
_entity.type
_entity.pdbx_description
1 polymer ?
#
loop_
_entity_poly.entity_id
_entity_poly.type
_entity_poly.pdbx_seq_one_letter_code
_entity_poly.pdbx_strand_id
1 'polypeptide(L)'
;MKRAHYLIFILFALFLANVTFDRIKGGERSVIWSDCEGYYLYLPGVFIIKDFHKWPSGSMWPYYNEKKEFVDKYSCGVAYFELPFFGIGHLISKLKGQDAKDYFSLIYSKAIAFGGILLSLCGLLLLYKTLLHEDV
;
A
#
# COMPACT_ATOMS: atom_id res chain seq x y z
N MET A 1 9.85 -27.67 -18.38
CA MET A 1 10.35 -26.58 -17.51
C MET A 1 9.45 -25.34 -17.51
N LYS A 2 9.15 -24.67 -18.63
CA LYS A 2 8.30 -23.44 -18.64
C LYS A 2 6.90 -23.61 -17.99
N ARG A 3 6.22 -24.74 -18.23
CA ARG A 3 4.91 -25.05 -17.61
C ARG A 3 4.95 -25.12 -16.07
N ALA A 4 6.06 -25.59 -15.49
CA ALA A 4 6.23 -25.65 -14.03
C ALA A 4 6.39 -24.24 -13.43
N HIS A 5 7.11 -23.33 -14.11
CA HIS A 5 7.26 -21.94 -13.66
C HIS A 5 5.91 -21.20 -13.63
N TYR A 6 5.06 -21.38 -14.65
CA TYR A 6 3.72 -20.79 -14.65
C TYR A 6 2.86 -21.32 -13.51
N LEU A 7 2.92 -22.62 -13.23
CA LEU A 7 2.19 -23.20 -12.10
C LEU A 7 2.67 -22.62 -10.77
N ILE A 8 3.99 -22.55 -10.56
CA ILE A 8 4.57 -21.93 -9.35
C ILE A 8 4.14 -20.48 -9.22
N PHE A 9 4.16 -19.72 -10.31
CA PHE A 9 3.73 -18.33 -10.31
C PHE A 9 2.26 -18.17 -9.93
N ILE A 10 1.38 -19.02 -10.47
CA ILE A 10 -0.05 -19.03 -10.11
C ILE A 10 -0.23 -19.41 -8.65
N LEU A 11 0.45 -20.44 -8.15
CA LEU A 11 0.38 -20.85 -6.75
C LEU A 11 0.86 -19.73 -5.81
N PHE A 12 1.93 -19.03 -6.19
CA PHE A 12 2.42 -17.88 -5.42
C PHE A 12 1.44 -16.71 -5.44
N ALA A 13 0.82 -16.42 -6.60
CA ALA A 13 -0.23 -15.41 -6.69
C ALA A 13 -1.45 -15.74 -5.82
N LEU A 14 -1.87 -17.02 -5.79
CA LEU A 14 -2.95 -17.49 -4.92
C LEU A 14 -2.57 -17.39 -3.43
N PHE A 15 -1.33 -17.73 -3.08
CA PHE A 15 -0.80 -17.56 -1.73
C PHE A 15 -0.82 -16.09 -1.29
N LEU A 16 -0.29 -15.17 -2.11
CA LEU A 16 -0.31 -13.73 -1.82
C LEU A 16 -1.74 -13.21 -1.68
N ALA A 17 -2.65 -13.65 -2.56
CA ALA A 17 -4.06 -13.28 -2.45
C ALA A 17 -4.65 -13.76 -1.12
N ASN A 18 -4.43 -15.02 -0.73
CA ASN A 18 -4.94 -15.57 0.53
C ASN A 18 -4.45 -14.78 1.74
N VAL A 19 -3.13 -14.54 1.86
CA VAL A 19 -2.55 -13.75 2.95
C VAL A 19 -3.14 -12.33 2.97
N THR A 20 -3.28 -11.70 1.82
CA THR A 20 -3.82 -10.35 1.70
C THR A 20 -5.29 -10.28 2.09
N PHE A 21 -6.10 -11.25 1.68
CA PHE A 21 -7.51 -11.32 2.09
C PHE A 21 -7.66 -11.52 3.59
N ASP A 22 -6.81 -12.34 4.20
CA ASP A 22 -6.83 -12.53 5.65
C ASP A 22 -6.41 -11.25 6.39
N ARG A 23 -5.46 -10.49 5.85
CA ARG A 23 -5.16 -9.14 6.35
C ARG A 23 -6.38 -8.24 6.25
N ILE A 24 -7.03 -8.13 5.08
CA ILE A 24 -8.22 -7.27 4.88
C ILE A 24 -9.36 -7.62 5.86
N LYS A 25 -9.56 -8.90 6.18
CA LYS A 25 -10.59 -9.33 7.17
C LYS A 25 -10.35 -8.76 8.57
N GLY A 26 -9.10 -8.40 8.90
CA GLY A 26 -8.75 -7.75 10.16
C GLY A 26 -9.29 -6.33 10.33
N GLY A 27 -9.92 -5.74 9.31
CA GLY A 27 -10.61 -4.45 9.38
C GLY A 27 -9.87 -3.30 8.69
N GLU A 28 -10.23 -2.07 9.03
CA GLU A 28 -9.75 -0.87 8.33
C GLU A 28 -8.25 -0.62 8.53
N ARG A 29 -7.76 -0.93 9.73
CA ARG A 29 -6.38 -0.70 10.16
C ARG A 29 -5.50 -1.94 10.11
N SER A 30 -5.94 -3.00 9.44
CA SER A 30 -5.16 -4.24 9.36
C SER A 30 -4.21 -4.26 8.15
N VAL A 31 -4.49 -3.52 7.09
CA VAL A 31 -3.58 -3.39 5.93
C VAL A 31 -2.60 -2.25 6.19
N ILE A 32 -3.13 -1.06 6.45
CA ILE A 32 -2.36 0.17 6.64
C ILE A 32 -2.08 0.34 8.14
N TRP A 33 -0.93 -0.19 8.58
CA TRP A 33 -0.51 -0.23 9.98
C TRP A 33 1.00 -0.25 10.15
N SER A 34 1.49 0.28 11.28
CA SER A 34 2.91 0.44 11.59
C SER A 34 3.64 1.19 10.47
N ASP A 35 4.79 0.70 10.01
CA ASP A 35 5.59 1.34 8.96
C ASP A 35 4.81 1.58 7.66
N CYS A 36 3.84 0.70 7.32
CA CYS A 36 2.99 0.88 6.14
C CYS A 36 2.16 2.17 6.21
N GLU A 37 1.75 2.58 7.41
CA GLU A 37 1.05 3.84 7.58
C GLU A 37 1.93 5.05 7.22
N GLY A 38 3.24 5.01 7.48
CA GLY A 38 4.13 6.14 7.19
C GLY A 38 4.32 6.35 5.71
N TYR A 39 4.61 5.25 5.02
CA TYR A 39 4.64 5.25 3.57
C TYR A 39 3.32 5.76 2.96
N TYR A 40 2.19 5.29 3.49
CA TYR A 40 0.87 5.65 3.01
C TYR A 40 0.51 7.12 3.24
N LEU A 41 0.84 7.67 4.42
CA LEU A 41 0.38 8.99 4.87
C LEU A 41 0.84 10.16 3.99
N TYR A 42 1.89 9.98 3.18
CA TYR A 42 2.25 10.93 2.13
C TYR A 42 1.06 11.25 1.21
N LEU A 43 0.24 10.26 0.85
CA LEU A 43 -0.89 10.42 -0.07
C LEU A 43 -2.03 11.27 0.52
N PRO A 44 -2.65 10.92 1.67
CA PRO A 44 -3.62 11.80 2.30
C PRO A 44 -2.99 13.13 2.73
N GLY A 45 -1.70 13.15 3.10
CA GLY A 45 -0.94 14.38 3.38
C GLY A 45 -0.97 15.37 2.20
N VAL A 46 -0.71 14.89 0.98
CA VAL A 46 -0.76 15.71 -0.24
C VAL A 46 -2.19 16.05 -0.66
N PHE A 47 -3.07 15.06 -0.75
CA PHE A 47 -4.34 15.23 -1.47
C PHE A 47 -5.53 15.63 -0.58
N ILE A 48 -5.49 15.32 0.71
CA ILE A 48 -6.65 15.46 1.61
C ILE A 48 -6.36 16.46 2.73
N ILE A 49 -5.32 16.20 3.53
CA ILE A 49 -4.95 16.99 4.71
C ILE A 49 -4.29 18.31 4.28
N LYS A 50 -3.47 18.26 3.20
CA LYS A 50 -2.69 19.38 2.66
C LYS A 50 -1.71 20.00 3.67
N ASP A 51 -1.26 19.19 4.62
CA ASP A 51 -0.32 19.58 5.68
C ASP A 51 0.33 18.29 6.24
N PHE A 52 1.65 18.20 6.16
CA PHE A 52 2.42 17.03 6.61
C PHE A 52 2.64 17.00 8.12
N HIS A 53 2.40 18.12 8.82
CA HIS A 53 2.65 18.25 10.26
C HIS A 53 1.39 18.06 11.10
N LYS A 54 0.21 18.00 10.46
CA LYS A 54 -1.11 17.90 11.14
C LYS A 54 -1.74 16.52 11.02
N TRP A 55 -0.94 15.48 10.91
CA TRP A 55 -1.46 14.12 10.85
C TRP A 55 -1.98 13.69 12.22
N PRO A 56 -3.09 12.93 12.27
CA PRO A 56 -3.56 12.37 13.52
C PRO A 56 -2.53 11.37 14.06
N SER A 57 -2.49 11.21 15.38
CA SER A 57 -1.77 10.11 16.01
C SER A 57 -2.27 8.77 15.45
N GLY A 58 -1.35 7.98 14.92
CA GLY A 58 -1.64 6.69 14.31
C GLY A 58 -0.96 5.52 15.01
N SER A 59 -0.75 4.44 14.26
CA SER A 59 0.01 3.26 14.69
C SER A 59 1.52 3.41 14.56
N MET A 60 1.99 4.49 13.96
CA MET A 60 3.40 4.81 13.88
C MET A 60 3.97 5.30 15.20
N TRP A 61 5.25 5.01 15.43
CA TRP A 61 6.00 5.68 16.50
C TRP A 61 6.18 7.17 16.15
N PRO A 62 5.59 8.10 16.93
CA PRO A 62 5.69 9.51 16.62
C PRO A 62 7.12 10.01 16.73
N TYR A 63 7.49 10.86 15.78
CA TYR A 63 8.73 11.61 15.81
C TYR A 63 8.38 13.10 15.69
N TYR A 64 9.03 13.94 16.49
CA TYR A 64 8.74 15.37 16.56
C TYR A 64 10.01 16.17 16.32
N ASN A 65 9.88 17.30 15.62
CA ASN A 65 10.97 18.27 15.48
C ASN A 65 11.09 19.17 16.73
N GLU A 66 12.05 20.10 16.71
CA GLU A 66 12.28 21.07 17.79
C GLU A 66 11.06 21.96 18.08
N LYS A 67 10.17 22.15 17.10
CA LYS A 67 8.93 22.92 17.23
C LYS A 67 7.75 22.08 17.76
N LYS A 68 7.99 20.81 18.12
CA LYS A 68 6.96 19.83 18.54
C LYS A 68 5.94 19.48 17.46
N GLU A 69 6.29 19.67 16.19
CA GLU A 69 5.47 19.26 15.06
C GLU A 69 5.75 17.81 14.71
N PHE A 70 4.72 17.06 14.31
CA PHE A 70 4.90 15.69 13.85
C PHE A 70 5.76 15.68 12.58
N VAL A 71 6.71 14.76 12.53
CA VAL A 71 7.58 14.54 11.38
C VAL A 71 7.54 13.09 10.99
N ASP A 72 7.16 12.86 9.74
CA ASP A 72 7.29 11.56 9.12
C ASP A 72 8.76 11.23 8.86
N LYS A 73 9.25 10.14 9.45
CA LYS A 73 10.62 9.63 9.27
C LYS A 73 10.74 8.64 8.11
N TYR A 74 9.61 8.17 7.57
CA TYR A 74 9.58 7.19 6.49
C TYR A 74 9.77 7.90 5.14
N SER A 75 10.38 7.23 4.16
CA SER A 75 10.60 7.82 2.84
C SER A 75 9.36 7.71 1.95
N CYS A 76 9.17 8.65 1.02
CA CYS A 76 7.99 8.69 0.14
C CYS A 76 8.00 7.68 -1.01
N GLY A 77 9.06 6.86 -1.16
CA GLY A 77 9.25 5.99 -2.32
C GLY A 77 8.08 5.02 -2.57
N VAL A 78 7.58 4.40 -1.50
CA VAL A 78 6.45 3.46 -1.55
C VAL A 78 5.14 4.18 -1.93
N ALA A 79 4.95 5.42 -1.47
CA ALA A 79 3.77 6.22 -1.78
C ALA A 79 3.55 6.41 -3.29
N TYR A 80 4.63 6.55 -4.08
CA TYR A 80 4.52 6.68 -5.54
C TYR A 80 3.90 5.45 -6.19
N PHE A 81 4.19 4.26 -5.67
CA PHE A 81 3.62 3.01 -6.16
C PHE A 81 2.18 2.80 -5.68
N GLU A 82 1.86 3.31 -4.49
CA GLU A 82 0.52 3.28 -3.92
C GLU A 82 -0.44 4.30 -4.55
N LEU A 83 0.09 5.42 -5.08
CA LEU A 83 -0.67 6.54 -5.65
C LEU A 83 -1.84 6.14 -6.58
N PRO A 84 -1.65 5.32 -7.63
CA PRO A 84 -2.77 4.95 -8.50
C PRO A 84 -3.87 4.19 -7.75
N PHE A 85 -3.51 3.36 -6.77
CA PHE A 85 -4.45 2.57 -5.98
C PHE A 85 -5.16 3.41 -4.92
N PHE A 86 -4.47 4.37 -4.31
CA PHE A 86 -5.10 5.41 -3.50
C PHE A 86 -6.12 6.20 -4.31
N GLY A 87 -5.79 6.60 -5.54
CA GLY A 87 -6.71 7.29 -6.43
C GLY A 87 -7.98 6.47 -6.74
N ILE A 88 -7.82 5.17 -6.98
CA ILE A 88 -8.95 4.23 -7.15
C ILE A 88 -9.79 4.15 -5.86
N GLY A 89 -9.15 3.96 -4.71
CA GLY A 89 -9.84 3.92 -3.41
C GLY A 89 -10.61 5.21 -3.12
N HIS A 90 -9.99 6.36 -3.38
CA HIS A 90 -10.57 7.69 -3.23
C HIS A 90 -11.78 7.89 -4.14
N LEU A 91 -11.68 7.51 -5.41
CA LEU A 91 -12.79 7.60 -6.37
C LEU A 91 -13.96 6.71 -5.94
N ILE A 92 -13.70 5.46 -5.56
CA ILE A 92 -14.74 4.51 -5.12
C ILE A 92 -15.41 5.01 -3.83
N SER A 93 -14.62 5.53 -2.88
CA SER A 93 -15.10 6.13 -1.64
C SER A 93 -16.07 7.28 -1.92
N LYS A 94 -15.67 8.22 -2.80
CA LYS A 94 -16.52 9.34 -3.23
C LYS A 94 -17.81 8.87 -3.90
N LEU A 95 -17.74 7.87 -4.78
CA LEU A 95 -18.93 7.30 -5.45
C LEU A 95 -19.90 6.62 -4.47
N LYS A 96 -19.40 6.14 -3.33
CA LYS A 96 -20.20 5.54 -2.25
C LYS A 96 -20.66 6.55 -1.19
N GLY A 97 -20.36 7.84 -1.36
CA GLY A 97 -20.73 8.89 -0.42
C GLY A 97 -19.97 8.84 0.91
N GLN A 98 -18.82 8.16 0.96
CA GLN A 98 -17.95 8.18 2.14
C GLN A 98 -17.15 9.50 2.21
N ASP A 99 -16.83 9.95 3.42
CA ASP A 99 -15.99 11.14 3.60
C ASP A 99 -14.57 10.81 3.16
N ALA A 100 -13.95 11.71 2.38
CA ALA A 100 -12.54 11.61 2.02
C ALA A 100 -11.63 11.60 3.25
N LYS A 101 -12.06 12.24 4.36
CA LYS A 101 -11.32 12.23 5.63
C LYS A 101 -11.19 10.85 6.25
N ASP A 102 -12.01 9.88 5.84
CA ASP A 102 -11.88 8.48 6.24
C ASP A 102 -10.88 7.75 5.32
N TYR A 103 -9.70 8.34 5.11
CA TYR A 103 -8.66 7.81 4.22
C TYR A 103 -7.99 6.53 4.74
N PHE A 104 -8.41 6.01 5.90
CA PHE A 104 -8.08 4.66 6.38
C PHE A 104 -9.22 3.67 6.20
N SER A 105 -10.33 4.05 5.57
CA SER A 105 -11.49 3.19 5.45
C SER A 105 -11.16 1.88 4.73
N LEU A 106 -12.01 0.87 4.92
CA LEU A 106 -11.84 -0.42 4.28
C LEU A 106 -11.71 -0.33 2.75
N ILE A 107 -12.26 0.72 2.11
CA ILE A 107 -12.15 0.94 0.67
C ILE A 107 -10.71 1.27 0.27
N TYR A 108 -10.07 2.21 0.97
CA TYR A 108 -8.66 2.55 0.75
C TYR A 108 -7.76 1.37 1.05
N SER A 109 -7.96 0.72 2.21
CA SER A 109 -7.17 -0.45 2.61
C SER A 109 -7.26 -1.59 1.60
N LYS A 110 -8.45 -1.86 1.02
CA LYS A 110 -8.61 -2.84 -0.07
C LYS A 110 -7.89 -2.43 -1.35
N ALA A 111 -7.96 -1.16 -1.73
CA ALA A 111 -7.31 -0.69 -2.94
C ALA A 111 -5.77 -0.77 -2.82
N ILE A 112 -5.20 -0.33 -1.69
CA ILE A 112 -3.76 -0.43 -1.40
C ILE A 112 -3.31 -1.89 -1.34
N ALA A 113 -4.05 -2.75 -0.65
CA ALA A 113 -3.77 -4.18 -0.59
C ALA A 113 -3.73 -4.83 -1.98
N PHE A 114 -4.69 -4.48 -2.85
CA PHE A 114 -4.72 -4.95 -4.23
C PHE A 114 -3.50 -4.45 -5.03
N GLY A 115 -3.11 -3.19 -4.85
CA GLY A 115 -1.90 -2.64 -5.44
C GLY A 115 -0.64 -3.39 -5.03
N GLY A 116 -0.52 -3.70 -3.74
CA GLY A 116 0.57 -4.50 -3.20
C GLY A 116 0.71 -5.87 -3.88
N ILE A 117 -0.40 -6.58 -4.12
CA ILE A 117 -0.38 -7.85 -4.88
C ILE A 117 0.14 -7.63 -6.29
N LEU A 118 -0.43 -6.66 -7.03
CA LEU A 118 -0.06 -6.43 -8.43
C LEU A 118 1.42 -6.06 -8.58
N LEU A 119 1.91 -5.14 -7.76
CA LEU A 119 3.30 -4.70 -7.81
C LEU A 119 4.26 -5.82 -7.39
N SER A 120 3.89 -6.65 -6.42
CA SER A 120 4.67 -7.83 -6.04
C SER A 120 4.78 -8.84 -7.18
N LEU A 121 3.68 -9.09 -7.90
CA LEU A 121 3.67 -9.97 -9.07
C LEU A 121 4.48 -9.36 -10.23
N CYS A 122 4.38 -8.06 -10.48
CA CYS A 122 5.20 -7.37 -11.47
C CYS A 122 6.69 -7.44 -11.13
N GLY A 123 7.07 -7.18 -9.87
CA GLY A 123 8.44 -7.30 -9.38
C GLY A 123 8.99 -8.72 -9.55
N LEU A 124 8.19 -9.74 -9.22
CA LEU A 124 8.57 -11.13 -9.40
C LEU A 124 8.74 -11.49 -10.88
N LEU A 125 7.87 -10.99 -11.77
CA LEU A 125 8.01 -11.20 -13.22
C LEU A 125 9.27 -10.55 -13.78
N LEU A 126 9.60 -9.34 -13.32
CA LEU A 126 10.83 -8.65 -13.72
C LEU A 126 12.06 -9.42 -13.22
N LEU A 127 12.06 -9.82 -11.95
CA LEU A 127 13.14 -10.62 -11.37
C LEU A 127 13.34 -11.94 -12.13
N TYR A 128 12.26 -12.65 -12.43
CA TYR A 128 12.29 -13.88 -13.23
C TYR A 128 12.92 -13.67 -14.61
N LYS A 129 12.57 -12.58 -15.29
CA LYS A 129 13.14 -12.25 -16.60
C LYS A 129 14.63 -11.91 -16.53
N THR A 130 15.05 -11.17 -15.50
CA THR A 130 16.46 -10.81 -15.33
C THR A 130 17.30 -12.03 -15.02
N LEU A 131 16.86 -12.90 -14.11
CA LEU A 131 17.61 -14.10 -13.73
C LEU A 131 17.76 -15.10 -14.89
N LEU A 132 16.74 -15.27 -15.73
CA LEU A 132 16.84 -16.12 -16.92
C LEU A 132 17.62 -15.49 -18.07
N HIS A 133 17.88 -14.18 -18.01
CA HIS A 133 18.70 -13.52 -19.02
C HIS A 133 20.20 -13.80 -18.83
N GLU A 134 20.62 -14.03 -17.58
CA GLU A 134 22.02 -14.34 -17.20
C GLU A 134 22.46 -15.76 -17.63
N ASP A 135 21.54 -16.61 -18.12
CA ASP A 135 21.80 -17.98 -18.58
C ASP A 135 22.18 -18.07 -20.09
N VAL A 136 22.58 -16.96 -20.74
CA VAL A 136 23.06 -16.91 -22.15
C VAL A 136 24.48 -16.38 -22.20
#